data_AF-M2ATD2-F1
#
_entry.id   AF-M2ATD2-F1
#
_cell.length_a   1.000
_cell.length_b   1.000
_cell.length_c   1.000
_cell.angle_alpha   90.00
_cell.angle_beta   90.00
_cell.angle_gamma   90.00
#
_symmetry.space_group_name_H-M   'P 1'
#
loop_
_entity.id
_entity.type
_entity.pdbx_description
1 polymer ?
#
loop_
_entity_poly.entity_id
_entity_poly.type
_entity_poly.pdbx_seq_one_letter_code
_entity_poly.pdbx_strand_id
1 'polypeptide(L)'
;MSTASISEPSASLRENSASWLLRLDEWAARTGDKLNPILIKETRQALKSRQFVVTFSVLLVAAFAWTVIGSLMLMPQIYTSPSAPRLLIGYYFVLAVPMLLIVPLAAYRSLEAEIDDGTLELLSITSLSAWQIVMGKLASASLQMMLYLITLFPCVAYAYTLRGIDLPTVGLIMAMLIASGLLLTVVALSFAPLARGRTGRISTLLVVLMVLMLCEYLVGAGAVALILYGNPLDAGWTSFLLVGSLLTAICFSHLLLTTTAAQLTPESENRSSGIRWSILVLTATLIGLATFTMEWNPGDSQEGMILWFPVAMILAGVWTGAGAMMAAESSSLTPRIQRELPGNFLSRLTLTFLTPGPATGLVFASLGSILVATLLLAAAYRAESVVGPMPGGAMTSLYHLVIAYTSYLVIFLFCVRWIVALVRINNNPRVEIGLAAFIVVAVLAALVPYAIGLHLNDYRQYDYSAWQITNWVWTIGMIIDRSVSDILIGALGVCGLIALLLSIATVGRRSLAIKTATPEAVLAARENQ
;
A
#
# COMPACT_ATOMS: atom_id res chain seq x y z
N MET A 1 40.89 32.19 -59.46
CA MET A 1 40.52 30.78 -59.19
C MET A 1 41.42 30.29 -58.06
N SER A 2 40.94 30.33 -56.82
CA SER A 2 41.64 29.77 -55.66
C SER A 2 40.56 29.24 -54.72
N THR A 3 40.40 27.92 -54.74
CA THR A 3 39.47 27.16 -53.92
C THR A 3 40.07 27.04 -52.52
N ALA A 4 39.45 27.70 -51.54
CA ALA A 4 39.74 27.49 -50.13
C ALA A 4 39.34 26.05 -49.74
N SER A 5 40.34 25.24 -49.40
CA SER A 5 40.17 23.91 -48.85
C SER A 5 39.56 24.02 -47.45
N ILE A 6 38.35 23.47 -47.29
CA ILE A 6 37.76 23.20 -45.99
C ILE A 6 38.64 22.15 -45.32
N SER A 7 39.36 22.54 -44.27
CA SER A 7 40.16 21.62 -43.47
C SER A 7 39.22 20.60 -42.80
N GLU A 8 39.37 19.33 -43.15
CA GLU A 8 38.76 18.24 -42.39
C GLU A 8 39.20 18.30 -40.92
N PRO A 9 38.29 18.09 -39.95
CA PRO A 9 38.68 18.04 -38.55
C PRO A 9 39.66 16.89 -38.33
N SER A 10 40.78 17.18 -37.69
CA SER A 10 41.92 16.30 -37.46
C SER A 10 41.53 14.94 -36.87
N ALA A 11 42.15 13.87 -37.38
CA ALA A 11 41.91 12.48 -36.99
C ALA A 11 42.01 12.21 -35.47
N SER A 12 42.80 13.00 -34.74
CA SER A 12 42.96 12.89 -33.28
C SER A 12 41.69 13.22 -32.49
N LEU A 13 40.79 14.05 -33.01
CA LEU A 13 39.50 14.33 -32.37
C LEU A 13 38.49 13.19 -32.56
N ARG A 14 38.60 12.43 -33.67
CA ARG A 14 37.79 11.23 -33.92
C ARG A 14 38.23 10.04 -33.04
N GLU A 15 39.53 9.88 -32.79
CA GLU A 15 40.07 8.86 -31.89
C GLU A 15 39.67 9.07 -30.42
N ASN A 16 39.74 10.31 -29.93
CA ASN A 16 39.32 10.63 -28.55
C ASN A 16 37.80 10.54 -28.34
N SER A 17 37.00 10.89 -29.35
CA SER A 17 35.55 10.73 -29.26
C SER A 17 35.10 9.26 -29.35
N ALA A 18 35.81 8.41 -30.10
CA ALA A 18 35.57 6.97 -30.11
C ALA A 18 35.98 6.32 -28.78
N SER A 19 37.09 6.73 -28.16
CA SER A 19 37.59 6.14 -26.91
C SER A 19 36.72 6.45 -25.69
N TRP A 20 36.14 7.66 -25.60
CA TRP A 20 35.23 8.00 -24.51
C TRP A 20 33.88 7.27 -24.63
N LEU A 21 33.36 7.11 -25.85
CA LEU A 21 32.12 6.36 -26.11
C LEU A 21 32.30 4.88 -25.76
N LEU A 22 33.45 4.28 -26.11
CA LEU A 22 33.75 2.89 -25.73
C LEU A 22 33.89 2.72 -24.21
N ARG A 23 34.54 3.67 -23.51
CA ARG A 23 34.61 3.65 -22.04
C ARG A 23 33.25 3.80 -21.39
N LEU A 24 32.38 4.65 -21.94
CA LEU A 24 30.99 4.74 -21.51
C LEU A 24 30.22 3.45 -21.76
N ASP A 25 30.40 2.83 -22.93
CA ASP A 25 29.71 1.59 -23.29
C ASP A 25 30.15 0.44 -22.39
N GLU A 26 31.46 0.31 -22.11
CA GLU A 26 31.98 -0.64 -21.12
C GLU A 26 31.46 -0.34 -19.71
N TRP A 27 31.42 0.92 -19.28
CA TRP A 27 30.89 1.29 -17.98
C TRP A 27 29.39 1.00 -17.87
N ALA A 28 28.62 1.30 -18.91
CA ALA A 28 27.19 1.00 -19.01
C ALA A 28 26.94 -0.51 -19.04
N ALA A 29 27.76 -1.28 -19.75
CA ALA A 29 27.69 -2.75 -19.78
C ALA A 29 27.98 -3.34 -18.39
N ARG A 30 29.09 -2.94 -17.74
CA ARG A 30 29.44 -3.40 -16.38
C ARG A 30 28.40 -3.01 -15.33
N THR A 31 27.77 -1.84 -15.50
CA THR A 31 26.68 -1.40 -14.61
C THR A 31 25.41 -2.17 -14.91
N GLY A 32 25.11 -2.44 -16.18
CA GLY A 32 23.99 -3.27 -16.64
C GLY A 32 24.07 -4.70 -16.11
N ASP A 33 25.24 -5.33 -16.16
CA ASP A 33 25.43 -6.71 -15.68
C ASP A 33 25.16 -6.87 -14.18
N LYS A 34 25.26 -5.78 -13.40
CA LYS A 34 24.93 -5.76 -11.96
C LYS A 34 23.46 -5.44 -11.68
N LEU A 35 22.75 -4.87 -12.65
CA LEU A 35 21.34 -4.54 -12.52
C LEU A 35 20.49 -5.79 -12.76
N ASN A 36 19.27 -5.75 -12.24
CA ASN A 36 18.31 -6.80 -12.47
C ASN A 36 18.08 -6.97 -13.99
N PRO A 37 18.28 -8.17 -14.57
CA PRO A 37 18.13 -8.37 -16.01
C PRO A 37 16.73 -8.03 -16.52
N ILE A 38 15.72 -8.16 -15.65
CA ILE A 38 14.33 -7.79 -15.94
C ILE A 38 14.20 -6.29 -16.12
N LEU A 39 14.87 -5.48 -15.30
CA LEU A 39 14.88 -4.02 -15.43
C LEU A 39 15.37 -3.60 -16.82
N ILE A 40 16.47 -4.18 -17.29
CA ILE A 40 17.06 -3.84 -18.60
C ILE A 40 16.12 -4.24 -19.73
N LYS A 41 15.57 -5.46 -19.68
CA LYS A 41 14.60 -5.95 -20.66
C LYS A 41 13.38 -5.04 -20.72
N GLU A 42 12.75 -4.79 -19.57
CA GLU A 42 11.53 -3.98 -19.46
C GLU A 42 11.79 -2.53 -19.88
N THR A 43 12.90 -1.92 -19.47
CA THR A 43 13.24 -0.54 -19.84
C THR A 43 13.44 -0.41 -21.35
N ARG A 44 14.14 -1.36 -21.97
CA ARG A 44 14.35 -1.37 -23.44
C ARG A 44 13.03 -1.50 -24.19
N GLN A 45 12.13 -2.36 -23.71
CA GLN A 45 10.81 -2.56 -24.30
C GLN A 45 9.91 -1.34 -24.10
N ALA A 46 9.91 -0.77 -22.89
CA ALA A 46 9.19 0.43 -22.50
C ALA A 46 9.53 1.64 -23.38
N LEU A 47 10.83 1.94 -23.53
CA LEU A 47 11.29 3.12 -24.29
C LEU A 47 11.02 3.00 -25.80
N LYS A 48 10.96 1.78 -26.33
CA LYS A 48 10.60 1.52 -27.74
C LYS A 48 9.10 1.37 -27.96
N SER A 49 8.29 1.40 -26.90
CA SER A 49 6.85 1.21 -27.01
C SER A 49 6.20 2.41 -27.69
N ARG A 50 5.18 2.15 -28.53
CA ARG A 50 4.36 3.22 -29.14
C ARG A 50 3.70 4.09 -28.07
N GLN A 51 3.29 3.49 -26.96
CA GLN A 51 2.70 4.21 -25.82
C GLN A 51 3.68 5.27 -25.31
N PHE A 52 4.92 4.90 -24.98
CA PHE A 52 5.92 5.84 -24.47
C PHE A 52 6.20 6.99 -25.45
N VAL A 53 6.40 6.67 -26.74
CA VAL A 53 6.67 7.71 -27.75
C VAL A 53 5.51 8.71 -27.83
N VAL A 54 4.27 8.22 -27.90
CA VAL A 54 3.09 9.09 -27.96
C VAL A 54 2.97 9.94 -26.71
N THR A 55 3.10 9.36 -25.52
CA THR A 55 2.92 10.08 -24.25
C THR A 55 4.02 11.09 -24.01
N PHE A 56 5.26 10.75 -24.36
CA PHE A 56 6.41 11.65 -24.31
C PHE A 56 6.27 12.82 -25.30
N SER A 57 5.85 12.55 -26.54
CA SER A 57 5.59 13.60 -27.53
C SER A 57 4.44 14.52 -27.11
N VAL A 58 3.34 13.96 -26.61
CA VAL A 58 2.21 14.75 -26.11
C VAL A 58 2.62 15.61 -24.91
N LEU A 59 3.41 15.07 -23.99
CA LEU A 59 3.95 15.84 -22.86
C LEU A 59 4.81 17.02 -23.34
N LEU A 60 5.71 16.81 -24.31
CA LEU A 60 6.54 17.90 -24.86
C LEU A 60 5.70 18.99 -25.54
N VAL A 61 4.75 18.58 -26.39
CA VAL A 61 3.86 19.52 -27.08
C VAL A 61 2.98 20.28 -26.08
N ALA A 62 2.42 19.58 -25.09
CA ALA A 62 1.60 20.19 -24.05
C ALA A 62 2.40 21.15 -23.17
N ALA A 63 3.65 20.80 -22.80
CA ALA A 63 4.54 21.66 -22.05
C ALA A 63 4.88 22.94 -22.82
N PHE A 64 5.24 22.81 -24.10
CA PHE A 64 5.52 23.94 -24.97
C PHE A 64 4.28 24.82 -25.18
N ALA A 65 3.14 24.21 -25.53
CA ALA A 65 1.88 24.91 -25.73
C ALA A 65 1.44 25.65 -24.47
N TRP A 66 1.51 25.00 -23.30
CA TRP A 66 1.16 25.63 -22.02
C TRP A 66 2.10 26.79 -21.68
N THR A 67 3.39 26.68 -21.98
CA THR A 67 4.35 27.79 -21.80
C THR A 67 3.96 28.99 -22.65
N VAL A 68 3.65 28.79 -23.94
CA VAL A 68 3.27 29.89 -24.84
C VAL A 68 1.92 30.48 -24.45
N ILE A 69 0.89 29.64 -24.30
CA ILE A 69 -0.48 30.08 -24.00
C ILE A 69 -0.52 30.73 -22.62
N GLY A 70 0.06 30.10 -21.60
CA GLY A 70 0.08 30.62 -20.23
C GLY A 70 0.78 31.97 -20.15
N SER A 71 1.93 32.14 -20.80
CA SER A 71 2.64 33.43 -20.81
C SER A 71 1.86 34.52 -21.56
N LEU A 72 1.19 34.19 -22.68
CA LEU A 72 0.34 35.15 -23.40
C LEU A 72 -0.91 35.55 -22.60
N MET A 73 -1.57 34.60 -21.93
CA MET A 73 -2.76 34.87 -21.10
C MET A 73 -2.44 35.76 -19.90
N LEU A 74 -1.18 35.79 -19.45
CA LEU A 74 -0.72 36.59 -18.32
C LEU A 74 -0.17 37.95 -18.75
N MET A 75 -0.07 38.25 -20.04
CA MET A 75 0.41 39.55 -20.54
C MET A 75 -0.67 40.64 -20.35
N PRO A 76 -0.33 41.87 -19.90
CA PRO A 76 0.99 42.37 -19.48
C PRO A 76 1.32 42.16 -17.99
N GLN A 77 0.40 41.56 -17.21
CA GLN A 77 0.54 41.38 -15.77
C GLN A 77 1.78 40.56 -15.36
N ILE A 78 2.30 39.73 -16.27
CA ILE A 78 3.53 38.95 -16.07
C ILE A 78 4.75 39.81 -15.71
N TYR A 79 4.77 41.08 -16.12
CA TYR A 79 5.86 42.02 -15.79
C TYR A 79 5.67 42.71 -14.43
N THR A 80 4.43 42.82 -13.95
CA THR A 80 4.07 43.66 -12.81
C THR A 80 3.60 42.88 -11.59
N SER A 81 3.20 41.61 -11.76
CA SER A 81 2.53 40.82 -10.73
C SER A 81 3.08 39.39 -10.66
N PRO A 82 3.21 38.80 -9.44
CA PRO A 82 3.65 37.42 -9.27
C PRO A 82 2.73 36.46 -10.04
N SER A 83 3.30 35.70 -10.96
CA SER A 83 2.55 34.90 -11.94
C SER A 83 2.93 33.41 -11.94
N ALA A 84 3.93 33.02 -11.14
CA ALA A 84 4.40 31.64 -11.04
C ALA A 84 3.30 30.61 -10.70
N PRO A 85 2.40 30.84 -9.71
CA PRO A 85 1.42 29.84 -9.30
C PRO A 85 0.52 29.35 -10.44
N ARG A 86 0.05 30.27 -11.30
CA ARG A 86 -0.87 29.95 -12.40
C ARG A 86 -0.21 29.07 -13.47
N LEU A 87 1.04 29.39 -13.83
CA LEU A 87 1.80 28.58 -14.79
C LEU A 87 2.19 27.22 -14.21
N LEU A 88 2.56 27.19 -12.94
CA LEU A 88 2.99 25.96 -12.26
C LEU A 88 1.85 24.94 -12.12
N ILE A 89 0.61 25.38 -11.91
CA ILE A 89 -0.57 24.48 -11.92
C ILE A 89 -0.68 23.71 -13.24
N GLY A 90 -0.51 24.37 -14.38
CA GLY A 90 -0.59 23.66 -15.66
C GLY A 90 0.61 22.76 -15.90
N TYR A 91 1.83 23.17 -15.55
CA TYR A 91 2.99 22.26 -15.60
C TYR A 91 2.83 21.05 -14.69
N TYR A 92 2.22 21.23 -13.52
CA TYR A 92 1.85 20.13 -12.63
C TYR A 92 0.93 19.15 -13.35
N PHE A 93 -0.18 19.58 -13.97
CA PHE A 93 -1.08 18.65 -14.68
C PHE A 93 -0.42 17.96 -15.89
N VAL A 94 0.41 18.69 -16.65
CA VAL A 94 1.15 18.10 -17.78
C VAL A 94 2.10 16.99 -17.31
N LEU A 95 2.68 17.11 -16.10
CA LEU A 95 3.52 16.09 -15.49
C LEU A 95 2.71 15.00 -14.77
N ALA A 96 1.62 15.37 -14.10
CA ALA A 96 0.85 14.51 -13.22
C ALA A 96 0.10 13.43 -13.99
N VAL A 97 -0.49 13.75 -15.14
CA VAL A 97 -1.25 12.76 -15.94
C VAL A 97 -0.35 11.58 -16.36
N PRO A 98 0.84 11.77 -16.96
CA PRO A 98 1.72 10.65 -17.26
C PRO A 98 2.22 9.90 -16.02
N MET A 99 2.55 10.62 -14.95
CA MET A 99 3.10 10.05 -13.71
C MET A 99 2.09 9.21 -12.92
N LEU A 100 0.87 9.73 -12.72
CA LEU A 100 -0.12 9.14 -11.83
C LEU A 100 -1.09 8.20 -12.54
N LEU A 101 -1.25 8.35 -13.86
CA LEU A 101 -2.21 7.55 -14.63
C LEU A 101 -1.50 6.62 -15.62
N ILE A 102 -0.67 7.17 -16.50
CA ILE A 102 -0.14 6.41 -17.65
C ILE A 102 0.89 5.36 -17.21
N VAL A 103 1.86 5.73 -16.39
CA VAL A 103 2.93 4.82 -15.96
C VAL A 103 2.39 3.68 -15.08
N PRO A 104 1.57 3.93 -14.03
CA PRO A 104 0.94 2.84 -13.27
C PRO A 104 0.10 1.90 -14.13
N LEU A 105 -0.66 2.44 -15.08
CA LEU A 105 -1.47 1.63 -15.99
C LEU A 105 -0.61 0.79 -16.94
N ALA A 106 0.51 1.33 -17.42
CA ALA A 106 1.47 0.60 -18.25
C ALA A 106 2.11 -0.56 -17.46
N ALA A 107 2.48 -0.32 -16.19
CA ALA A 107 3.04 -1.33 -15.31
C ALA A 107 2.04 -2.46 -15.03
N TYR A 108 0.77 -2.13 -14.73
CA TYR A 108 -0.32 -3.09 -14.57
C TYR A 108 -0.50 -3.95 -15.82
N ARG A 109 -0.64 -3.33 -17.01
CA ARG A 109 -0.84 -4.07 -18.28
C ARG A 109 0.35 -4.95 -18.66
N SER A 110 1.57 -4.49 -18.38
CA SER A 110 2.79 -5.29 -18.63
C SER A 110 2.80 -6.57 -17.78
N LEU A 111 2.42 -6.48 -16.50
CA LEU A 111 2.37 -7.66 -15.62
C LEU A 111 1.15 -8.54 -15.93
N GLU A 112 -0.02 -7.94 -16.18
CA GLU A 112 -1.25 -8.66 -16.56
C GLU A 112 -1.05 -9.50 -17.84
N ALA A 113 -0.40 -8.94 -18.86
CA ALA A 113 -0.12 -9.65 -20.10
C ALA A 113 0.83 -10.85 -19.87
N GLU A 114 1.84 -10.69 -19.02
CA GLU A 114 2.79 -11.76 -18.71
C GLU A 114 2.14 -12.93 -17.95
N ILE A 115 1.16 -12.62 -17.08
CA ILE A 115 0.30 -13.61 -16.41
C ILE A 115 -0.57 -14.34 -17.42
N ASP A 116 -1.18 -13.61 -18.37
CA ASP A 116 -2.09 -14.19 -19.37
C ASP A 116 -1.37 -15.10 -20.37
N ASP A 117 -0.21 -14.67 -20.87
CA ASP A 117 0.57 -15.41 -21.86
C ASP A 117 1.19 -16.70 -21.28
N GLY A 118 0.99 -17.01 -19.99
CA GLY A 118 1.58 -18.17 -19.30
C GLY A 118 3.10 -18.09 -19.12
N THR A 119 3.71 -17.00 -19.58
CA THR A 119 5.17 -16.78 -19.53
C THR A 119 5.70 -16.68 -18.10
N LEU A 120 4.87 -16.27 -17.14
CA LEU A 120 5.25 -16.29 -15.72
C LEU A 120 5.47 -17.69 -15.18
N GLU A 121 4.75 -18.70 -15.64
CA GLU A 121 4.98 -20.09 -15.21
C GLU A 121 6.34 -20.57 -15.74
N LEU A 122 6.68 -20.23 -16.98
CA LEU A 122 7.99 -20.52 -17.58
C LEU A 122 9.13 -19.81 -16.85
N LEU A 123 8.95 -18.52 -16.50
CA LEU A 123 9.94 -17.75 -15.73
C LEU A 123 10.04 -18.19 -14.27
N SER A 124 8.96 -18.68 -13.66
CA SER A 124 8.96 -19.19 -12.29
C SER A 124 9.72 -20.51 -12.12
N ILE A 125 10.00 -21.22 -13.23
CA ILE A 125 10.85 -22.42 -13.26
C ILE A 125 12.34 -22.04 -13.37
N THR A 126 12.65 -20.79 -13.75
CA THR A 126 14.03 -20.27 -13.80
C THR A 126 14.52 -19.85 -12.41
N SER A 127 15.80 -19.48 -12.29
CA SER A 127 16.40 -19.03 -11.02
C SER A 127 15.95 -17.64 -10.55
N LEU A 128 15.02 -17.00 -11.25
CA LEU A 128 14.53 -15.66 -10.92
C LEU A 128 13.44 -15.72 -9.85
N SER A 129 13.64 -14.98 -8.76
CA SER A 129 12.64 -14.86 -7.70
C SER A 129 11.49 -13.93 -8.11
N ALA A 130 10.27 -14.21 -7.62
CA ALA A 130 9.11 -13.34 -7.85
C ALA A 130 9.37 -11.87 -7.45
N TRP A 131 10.15 -11.65 -6.39
CA TRP A 131 10.60 -10.32 -5.96
C TRP A 131 11.44 -9.59 -7.01
N GLN A 132 12.36 -10.29 -7.68
CA GLN A 132 13.15 -9.71 -8.76
C GLN A 132 12.25 -9.30 -9.93
N ILE A 133 11.21 -10.07 -10.24
CA ILE A 133 10.25 -9.72 -11.32
C ILE A 133 9.54 -8.40 -10.99
N VAL A 134 8.90 -8.32 -9.83
CA VAL A 134 8.09 -7.14 -9.47
C VAL A 134 8.98 -5.90 -9.28
N MET A 135 10.15 -6.02 -8.63
CA MET A 135 11.08 -4.89 -8.48
C MET A 135 11.67 -4.43 -9.81
N GLY A 136 11.90 -5.34 -10.76
CA GLY A 136 12.34 -4.99 -12.12
C GLY A 136 11.33 -4.13 -12.85
N LYS A 137 10.02 -4.46 -12.75
CA LYS A 137 8.93 -3.67 -13.34
C LYS A 137 8.76 -2.31 -12.66
N LEU A 138 8.80 -2.28 -11.32
CA LEU A 138 8.75 -1.02 -10.56
C LEU A 138 9.92 -0.09 -10.92
N ALA A 139 11.13 -0.63 -11.02
CA ALA A 139 12.30 0.15 -11.40
C ALA A 139 12.25 0.63 -12.87
N SER A 140 11.66 -0.15 -13.79
CA SER A 140 11.43 0.31 -15.17
C SER A 140 10.44 1.47 -15.20
N ALA A 141 9.35 1.38 -14.42
CA ALA A 141 8.36 2.44 -14.26
C ALA A 141 8.97 3.71 -13.64
N SER A 142 9.82 3.58 -12.60
CA SER A 142 10.48 4.72 -11.97
C SER A 142 11.45 5.43 -12.92
N LEU A 143 12.15 4.69 -13.79
CA LEU A 143 12.98 5.29 -14.84
C LEU A 143 12.15 6.10 -15.84
N GLN A 144 10.99 5.59 -16.27
CA GLN A 144 10.07 6.34 -17.14
C GLN A 144 9.61 7.65 -16.47
N MET A 145 9.25 7.59 -15.19
CA MET A 145 8.89 8.78 -14.40
C MET A 145 10.02 9.80 -14.37
N MET A 146 11.25 9.35 -14.09
CA MET A 146 12.43 10.22 -14.06
C MET A 146 12.65 10.94 -15.39
N LEU A 147 12.44 10.26 -16.53
CA LEU A 147 12.55 10.88 -17.85
C LEU A 147 11.52 12.01 -18.07
N TYR A 148 10.27 11.81 -17.65
CA TYR A 148 9.25 12.86 -17.73
C TYR A 148 9.61 14.07 -16.85
N LEU A 149 10.12 13.81 -15.64
CA LEU A 149 10.53 14.88 -14.72
C LEU A 149 11.71 15.70 -15.26
N ILE A 150 12.76 15.03 -15.75
CA ILE A 150 13.94 15.71 -16.33
C ILE A 150 13.52 16.57 -17.53
N THR A 151 12.59 16.07 -18.35
CA THR A 151 12.11 16.77 -19.54
C THR A 151 11.35 18.05 -19.19
N LEU A 152 10.55 18.04 -18.11
CA LEU A 152 9.78 19.20 -17.66
C LEU A 152 10.54 20.13 -16.72
N PHE A 153 11.72 19.73 -16.23
CA PHE A 153 12.54 20.53 -15.33
C PHE A 153 12.80 21.97 -15.81
N PRO A 154 13.15 22.23 -17.10
CA PRO A 154 13.34 23.60 -17.59
C PRO A 154 12.06 24.45 -17.52
N CYS A 155 10.89 23.85 -17.71
CA CYS A 155 9.60 24.54 -17.64
C CYS A 155 9.25 24.93 -16.20
N VAL A 156 9.52 24.04 -15.25
CA VAL A 156 9.35 24.33 -13.81
C VAL A 156 10.32 25.43 -13.37
N ALA A 157 11.57 25.38 -13.84
CA ALA A 157 12.57 26.43 -13.58
C ALA A 157 12.13 27.78 -14.15
N TYR A 158 11.55 27.81 -15.37
CA TYR A 158 10.97 29.01 -15.94
C TYR A 158 9.84 29.57 -15.05
N ALA A 159 8.90 28.72 -14.62
CA ALA A 159 7.81 29.14 -13.74
C ALA A 159 8.33 29.77 -12.44
N TYR A 160 9.38 29.21 -11.85
CA TYR A 160 10.00 29.74 -10.63
C TYR A 160 10.55 31.18 -10.80
N THR A 161 11.06 31.53 -11.98
CA THR A 161 11.58 32.89 -12.24
C THR A 161 10.51 33.98 -12.21
N LEU A 162 9.22 33.61 -12.38
CA LEU A 162 8.09 34.55 -12.44
C LEU A 162 7.57 35.03 -11.08
N ARG A 163 8.27 34.68 -9.99
CA ARG A 163 8.00 35.07 -8.59
C ARG A 163 6.62 34.62 -8.08
N GLY A 164 6.50 34.50 -6.76
CA GLY A 164 5.23 34.14 -6.12
C GLY A 164 5.11 32.67 -5.70
N ILE A 165 6.21 31.92 -5.72
CA ILE A 165 6.27 30.61 -5.07
C ILE A 165 7.65 30.39 -4.47
N ASP A 166 7.70 29.80 -3.27
CA ASP A 166 8.94 29.48 -2.58
C ASP A 166 9.54 28.17 -3.09
N LEU A 167 10.88 28.08 -3.10
CA LEU A 167 11.59 26.88 -3.54
C LEU A 167 11.21 25.60 -2.74
N PRO A 168 11.03 25.65 -1.39
CA PRO A 168 10.58 24.49 -0.63
C PRO A 168 9.21 23.97 -1.08
N THR A 169 8.30 24.86 -1.46
CA THR A 169 6.96 24.50 -1.95
C THR A 169 7.04 23.76 -3.28
N VAL A 170 7.87 24.24 -4.22
CA VAL A 170 8.13 23.53 -5.49
C VAL A 170 8.73 22.15 -5.23
N GLY A 171 9.71 22.06 -4.32
CA GLY A 171 10.33 20.80 -3.91
C GLY A 171 9.32 19.82 -3.29
N LEU A 172 8.41 20.31 -2.44
CA LEU A 172 7.37 19.50 -1.80
C LEU A 172 6.38 18.95 -2.83
N ILE A 173 5.96 19.74 -3.82
CA ILE A 173 5.07 19.29 -4.89
C ILE A 173 5.74 18.20 -5.72
N MET A 174 7.02 18.37 -6.06
CA MET A 174 7.77 17.37 -6.82
C MET A 174 7.96 16.08 -6.01
N ALA A 175 8.28 16.19 -4.72
CA ALA A 175 8.41 15.03 -3.84
C ALA A 175 7.07 14.29 -3.67
N MET A 176 5.97 15.01 -3.47
CA MET A 176 4.62 14.46 -3.39
C MET A 176 4.24 13.74 -4.69
N LEU A 177 4.55 14.31 -5.85
CA LEU A 177 4.25 13.73 -7.14
C LEU A 177 5.05 12.44 -7.41
N ILE A 178 6.35 12.43 -7.10
CA ILE A 178 7.19 11.24 -7.23
C ILE A 178 6.72 10.13 -6.27
N ALA A 179 6.50 10.47 -5.00
CA ALA A 179 6.09 9.51 -3.98
C ALA A 179 4.71 8.90 -4.31
N SER A 180 3.75 9.72 -4.72
CA SER A 180 2.42 9.25 -5.13
C SER A 180 2.49 8.43 -6.42
N GLY A 181 3.27 8.85 -7.43
CA GLY A 181 3.47 8.07 -8.65
C GLY A 181 4.02 6.67 -8.35
N LEU A 182 5.09 6.58 -7.55
CA LEU A 182 5.66 5.30 -7.14
C LEU A 182 4.65 4.46 -6.36
N LEU A 183 3.95 5.03 -5.39
CA LEU A 183 2.94 4.30 -4.61
C LEU A 183 1.81 3.78 -5.51
N LEU A 184 1.32 4.59 -6.45
CA LEU A 184 0.29 4.19 -7.41
C LEU A 184 0.78 3.11 -8.38
N THR A 185 2.05 3.13 -8.81
CA THR A 185 2.60 2.00 -9.59
C THR A 185 2.62 0.71 -8.79
N VAL A 186 2.96 0.77 -7.50
CA VAL A 186 2.95 -0.40 -6.62
C VAL A 186 1.53 -0.92 -6.41
N VAL A 187 0.57 -0.03 -6.19
CA VAL A 187 -0.86 -0.37 -6.12
C VAL A 187 -1.31 -1.01 -7.44
N ALA A 188 -1.00 -0.41 -8.59
CA ALA A 188 -1.38 -0.97 -9.88
C ALA A 188 -0.77 -2.36 -10.10
N LEU A 189 0.51 -2.56 -9.77
CA LEU A 189 1.16 -3.88 -9.86
C LEU A 189 0.51 -4.92 -8.93
N SER A 190 0.03 -4.54 -7.73
CA SER A 190 -0.59 -5.48 -6.80
C SER A 190 -1.96 -5.98 -7.23
N PHE A 191 -2.67 -5.20 -8.06
CA PHE A 191 -3.94 -5.61 -8.66
C PHE A 191 -3.77 -6.51 -9.90
N ALA A 192 -2.61 -6.54 -10.56
CA ALA A 192 -2.42 -7.29 -11.79
C ALA A 192 -2.63 -8.82 -11.62
N PRO A 193 -2.10 -9.50 -10.58
CA PRO A 193 -2.29 -10.95 -10.41
C PRO A 193 -3.73 -11.37 -10.03
N LEU A 194 -4.57 -10.41 -9.63
CA LEU A 194 -6.01 -10.64 -9.35
C LEU A 194 -6.84 -10.76 -10.63
N ALA A 195 -6.33 -10.29 -11.77
CA ALA A 195 -7.00 -10.22 -13.06
C ALA A 195 -7.09 -11.60 -13.75
N ARG A 196 -7.99 -12.49 -13.27
CA ARG A 196 -8.17 -13.82 -13.87
C ARG A 196 -9.45 -13.95 -14.69
N GLY A 197 -9.31 -14.54 -15.89
CA GLY A 197 -10.41 -14.71 -16.86
C GLY A 197 -10.85 -13.38 -17.50
N ARG A 198 -11.65 -13.48 -18.57
CA ARG A 198 -12.03 -12.30 -19.37
C ARG A 198 -12.76 -11.23 -18.58
N THR A 199 -13.73 -11.62 -17.74
CA THR A 199 -14.53 -10.70 -16.92
C THR A 199 -13.72 -10.10 -15.78
N GLY A 200 -12.86 -10.90 -15.13
CA GLY A 200 -12.00 -10.46 -14.02
C GLY A 200 -10.98 -9.41 -14.46
N ARG A 201 -10.48 -9.49 -15.69
CA ARG A 201 -9.58 -8.48 -16.28
C ARG A 201 -10.26 -7.14 -16.46
N ILE A 202 -11.44 -7.12 -17.06
CA ILE A 202 -12.19 -5.89 -17.25
C ILE A 202 -12.53 -5.26 -15.90
N SER A 203 -12.97 -6.05 -14.91
CA SER A 203 -13.29 -5.52 -13.59
C SER A 203 -12.07 -4.97 -12.85
N THR A 204 -10.94 -5.69 -12.86
CA THR A 204 -9.71 -5.23 -12.19
C THR A 204 -9.12 -4.01 -12.87
N LEU A 205 -9.13 -3.95 -14.20
CA LEU A 205 -8.73 -2.77 -14.96
C LEU A 205 -9.59 -1.54 -14.60
N LEU A 206 -10.92 -1.70 -14.51
CA LEU A 206 -11.83 -0.62 -14.12
C LEU A 206 -11.58 -0.16 -12.67
N VAL A 207 -11.34 -1.10 -11.75
CA VAL A 207 -10.99 -0.78 -10.35
C VAL A 207 -9.67 -0.02 -10.29
N VAL A 208 -8.62 -0.49 -10.99
CA VAL A 208 -7.33 0.20 -11.05
C VAL A 208 -7.52 1.60 -11.63
N LEU A 209 -8.23 1.76 -12.74
CA LEU A 209 -8.49 3.07 -13.34
C LEU A 209 -9.24 4.00 -12.37
N MET A 210 -10.26 3.50 -11.65
CA MET A 210 -11.00 4.28 -10.68
C MET A 210 -10.12 4.74 -9.51
N VAL A 211 -9.26 3.84 -8.99
CA VAL A 211 -8.29 4.18 -7.93
C VAL A 211 -7.28 5.21 -8.42
N LEU A 212 -6.72 5.04 -9.62
CA LEU A 212 -5.76 5.99 -10.20
C LEU A 212 -6.39 7.38 -10.38
N MET A 213 -7.60 7.46 -10.94
CA MET A 213 -8.33 8.72 -11.13
C MET A 213 -8.69 9.40 -9.80
N LEU A 214 -9.14 8.63 -8.81
CA LEU A 214 -9.45 9.16 -7.48
C LEU A 214 -8.19 9.70 -6.80
N CYS A 215 -7.09 8.96 -6.84
CA CYS A 215 -5.83 9.41 -6.27
C CYS A 215 -5.24 10.61 -7.01
N GLU A 216 -5.33 10.65 -8.34
CA GLU A 216 -4.94 11.82 -9.14
C GLU A 216 -5.75 13.06 -8.74
N TYR A 217 -7.06 12.93 -8.54
CA TYR A 217 -7.90 14.02 -8.05
C TYR A 217 -7.47 14.49 -6.65
N LEU A 218 -7.26 13.57 -5.70
CA LEU A 218 -6.89 13.91 -4.32
C LEU A 218 -5.48 14.54 -4.23
N VAL A 219 -4.50 13.95 -4.90
CA VAL A 219 -3.12 14.47 -4.94
C VAL A 219 -3.08 15.79 -5.71
N GLY A 220 -3.83 15.90 -6.80
CA GLY A 220 -3.96 17.12 -7.61
C GLY A 220 -4.60 18.27 -6.83
N ALA A 221 -5.69 18.00 -6.11
CA ALA A 221 -6.32 19.00 -5.24
C ALA A 221 -5.36 19.47 -4.14
N GLY A 222 -4.61 18.55 -3.51
CA GLY A 222 -3.59 18.89 -2.52
C GLY A 222 -2.44 19.73 -3.10
N ALA A 223 -1.92 19.36 -4.27
CA ALA A 223 -0.86 20.11 -4.94
C ALA A 223 -1.33 21.52 -5.34
N VAL A 224 -2.53 21.64 -5.93
CA VAL A 224 -3.11 22.94 -6.30
C VAL A 224 -3.34 23.82 -5.07
N ALA A 225 -3.84 23.25 -3.96
CA ALA A 225 -4.02 23.99 -2.71
C ALA A 225 -2.69 24.54 -2.19
N LEU A 226 -1.62 23.73 -2.21
CA LEU A 226 -0.30 24.16 -1.79
C LEU A 226 0.29 25.25 -2.69
N ILE A 227 0.01 25.20 -4.00
CA ILE A 227 0.45 26.23 -4.96
C ILE A 227 -0.27 27.56 -4.73
N LEU A 228 -1.58 27.53 -4.45
CA LEU A 228 -2.41 28.74 -4.33
C LEU A 228 -2.30 29.40 -2.96
N TYR A 229 -2.27 28.60 -1.89
CA TYR A 229 -2.32 29.09 -0.51
C TYR A 229 -0.96 29.03 0.20
N GLY A 230 0.05 28.42 -0.42
CA GLY A 230 1.33 28.15 0.23
C GLY A 230 1.24 27.03 1.25
N ASN A 231 2.37 26.74 1.90
CA ASN A 231 2.41 25.79 3.00
C ASN A 231 2.04 26.49 4.32
N PRO A 232 0.89 26.15 4.95
CA PRO A 232 0.50 26.75 6.22
C PRO A 232 1.26 26.18 7.42
N LEU A 233 1.98 25.07 7.22
CA LEU A 233 2.64 24.33 8.29
C LEU A 233 4.02 24.90 8.59
N ASP A 234 4.40 24.85 9.86
CA ASP A 234 5.76 25.14 10.29
C ASP A 234 6.78 24.19 9.65
N ALA A 235 8.03 24.61 9.56
CA ALA A 235 9.12 23.83 8.98
C ALA A 235 9.30 22.47 9.68
N GLY A 236 9.15 22.44 11.02
CA GLY A 236 9.19 21.20 11.81
C GLY A 236 8.14 20.19 11.35
N TRP A 237 6.86 20.61 11.36
CA TRP A 237 5.73 19.79 10.92
C TRP A 237 5.83 19.36 9.46
N THR A 238 6.27 20.25 8.58
CA THR A 238 6.46 19.96 7.15
C THR A 238 7.48 18.84 6.95
N SER A 239 8.64 18.94 7.61
CA SER A 239 9.68 17.91 7.52
C SER A 239 9.22 16.58 8.11
N PHE A 240 8.49 16.61 9.24
CA PHE A 240 7.93 15.43 9.85
C PHE A 240 6.91 14.73 8.93
N LEU A 241 5.96 15.46 8.35
CA LEU A 241 4.97 14.88 7.43
C LEU A 241 5.62 14.37 6.14
N LEU A 242 6.64 15.05 5.63
CA LEU A 242 7.39 14.59 4.45
C LEU A 242 8.11 13.26 4.75
N VAL A 243 8.87 13.19 5.84
CA VAL A 243 9.59 11.97 6.23
C VAL A 243 8.62 10.85 6.61
N GLY A 244 7.57 11.16 7.37
CA GLY A 244 6.53 10.22 7.76
C GLY A 244 5.76 9.68 6.56
N SER A 245 5.37 10.51 5.61
CA SER A 245 4.71 10.07 4.36
C SER A 245 5.63 9.21 3.50
N LEU A 246 6.93 9.52 3.41
CA LEU A 246 7.90 8.67 2.71
C LEU A 246 8.09 7.32 3.39
N LEU A 247 8.27 7.30 4.73
CA LEU A 247 8.41 6.05 5.49
C LEU A 247 7.16 5.17 5.37
N THR A 248 5.97 5.76 5.50
CA THR A 248 4.71 5.04 5.33
C THR A 248 4.53 4.54 3.90
N ALA A 249 4.87 5.33 2.89
CA ALA A 249 4.85 4.90 1.49
C ALA A 249 5.80 3.72 1.24
N ILE A 250 7.00 3.72 1.84
CA ILE A 250 7.97 2.61 1.74
C ILE A 250 7.42 1.35 2.41
N CYS A 251 6.90 1.44 3.64
CA CYS A 251 6.35 0.29 4.36
C CYS A 251 5.11 -0.28 3.66
N PHE A 252 4.22 0.58 3.17
CA PHE A 252 3.03 0.17 2.43
C PHE A 252 3.40 -0.44 1.08
N SER A 253 4.41 0.13 0.39
CA SER A 253 4.94 -0.44 -0.84
C SER A 253 5.55 -1.81 -0.60
N HIS A 254 6.34 -1.97 0.47
CA HIS A 254 6.87 -3.27 0.86
C HIS A 254 5.75 -4.29 1.08
N LEU A 255 4.73 -3.94 1.87
CA LEU A 255 3.56 -4.82 2.07
C LEU A 255 2.91 -5.22 0.74
N LEU A 256 2.55 -4.27 -0.12
CA LEU A 256 1.90 -4.57 -1.40
C LEU A 256 2.78 -5.39 -2.34
N LEU A 257 4.07 -5.07 -2.45
CA LEU A 257 5.01 -5.84 -3.26
C LEU A 257 5.20 -7.26 -2.73
N THR A 258 5.24 -7.45 -1.40
CA THR A 258 5.29 -8.80 -0.80
C THR A 258 4.03 -9.59 -1.14
N THR A 259 2.85 -8.96 -1.11
CA THR A 259 1.58 -9.62 -1.47
C THR A 259 1.52 -9.95 -2.95
N THR A 260 2.08 -9.09 -3.81
CA THR A 260 2.17 -9.32 -5.25
C THR A 260 3.10 -10.50 -5.52
N ALA A 261 4.30 -10.48 -4.93
CA ALA A 261 5.26 -11.57 -5.05
C ALA A 261 4.68 -12.89 -4.53
N ALA A 262 3.95 -12.88 -3.41
CA ALA A 262 3.30 -14.06 -2.85
C ALA A 262 2.18 -14.65 -3.74
N GLN A 263 1.54 -13.83 -4.58
CA GLN A 263 0.57 -14.31 -5.57
C GLN A 263 1.24 -14.94 -6.80
N LEU A 264 2.48 -14.53 -7.09
CA LEU A 264 3.28 -15.06 -8.20
C LEU A 264 4.09 -16.30 -7.81
N THR A 265 4.46 -16.46 -6.54
CA THR A 265 5.20 -17.64 -6.07
C THR A 265 4.34 -18.91 -6.13
N PRO A 266 4.89 -20.08 -6.50
CA PRO A 266 4.13 -21.35 -6.51
C PRO A 266 3.56 -21.74 -5.14
N GLU A 267 2.52 -22.60 -5.13
CA GLU A 267 1.87 -23.06 -3.88
C GLU A 267 2.81 -23.90 -2.99
N SER A 268 3.91 -24.38 -3.56
CA SER A 268 4.90 -25.18 -2.86
C SER A 268 5.87 -24.37 -1.99
N GLU A 269 5.88 -23.04 -2.14
CA GLU A 269 6.74 -22.11 -1.41
C GLU A 269 5.96 -21.31 -0.36
N ASN A 270 6.69 -20.72 0.59
CA ASN A 270 6.10 -19.94 1.67
C ASN A 270 5.55 -18.59 1.17
N ARG A 271 4.23 -18.44 1.15
CA ARG A 271 3.53 -17.23 0.69
C ARG A 271 3.18 -16.24 1.81
N SER A 272 3.00 -16.70 3.05
CA SER A 272 2.36 -15.88 4.09
C SER A 272 3.30 -15.29 5.13
N SER A 273 4.45 -15.90 5.43
CA SER A 273 5.36 -15.36 6.45
C SER A 273 5.88 -13.96 6.11
N GLY A 274 6.20 -13.70 4.84
CA GLY A 274 6.66 -12.38 4.39
C GLY A 274 5.58 -11.30 4.55
N ILE A 275 4.32 -11.65 4.29
CA ILE A 275 3.17 -10.75 4.45
C ILE A 275 2.97 -10.41 5.94
N ARG A 276 3.02 -11.41 6.83
CA ARG A 276 2.86 -11.21 8.28
C ARG A 276 3.93 -10.27 8.85
N TRP A 277 5.20 -10.46 8.47
CA TRP A 277 6.27 -9.54 8.85
C TRP A 277 6.04 -8.12 8.32
N SER A 278 5.59 -8.00 7.08
CA SER A 278 5.36 -6.69 6.46
C SER A 278 4.24 -5.90 7.13
N ILE A 279 3.17 -6.59 7.56
CA ILE A 279 2.10 -5.96 8.34
C ILE A 279 2.64 -5.51 9.71
N LEU A 280 3.45 -6.32 10.39
CA LEU A 280 4.05 -5.91 11.67
C LEU A 280 4.95 -4.68 11.52
N VAL A 281 5.79 -4.63 10.49
CA VAL A 281 6.62 -3.46 10.21
C VAL A 281 5.74 -2.24 9.93
N LEU A 282 4.71 -2.37 9.09
CA LEU A 282 3.77 -1.28 8.84
C LEU A 282 3.07 -0.79 10.12
N THR A 283 2.63 -1.70 10.98
CA THR A 283 2.03 -1.33 12.27
C THR A 283 3.00 -0.58 13.17
N ALA A 284 4.23 -1.07 13.28
CA ALA A 284 5.25 -0.44 14.12
C ALA A 284 5.60 0.96 13.62
N THR A 285 5.73 1.14 12.30
CA THR A 285 6.03 2.45 11.70
C THR A 285 4.87 3.43 11.88
N LEU A 286 3.63 3.03 11.60
CA LEU A 286 2.47 3.92 11.72
C LEU A 286 2.21 4.33 13.16
N ILE A 287 2.27 3.37 14.10
CA ILE A 287 2.11 3.67 15.53
C ILE A 287 3.28 4.51 16.02
N GLY A 288 4.52 4.19 15.63
CA GLY A 288 5.70 4.97 15.99
C GLY A 288 5.60 6.43 15.56
N LEU A 289 5.16 6.69 14.33
CA LEU A 289 4.92 8.05 13.82
C LEU A 289 3.82 8.76 14.61
N ALA A 290 2.70 8.09 14.90
CA ALA A 290 1.60 8.67 15.68
C ALA A 290 1.99 8.94 17.15
N THR A 291 2.77 8.05 17.77
CA THR A 291 3.27 8.28 19.14
C THR A 291 4.29 9.42 19.19
N PHE A 292 5.13 9.54 18.16
CA PHE A 292 6.11 10.61 18.09
C PHE A 292 5.46 11.99 18.06
N THR A 293 4.35 12.14 17.32
CA THR A 293 3.64 13.43 17.24
C THR A 293 2.98 13.84 18.55
N MET A 294 2.60 12.87 19.39
CA MET A 294 2.07 13.16 20.73
C MET A 294 3.15 13.65 21.70
N GLU A 295 4.37 13.12 21.60
CA GLU A 295 5.45 13.45 22.54
C GLU A 295 6.34 14.60 22.06
N TRP A 296 6.31 14.95 20.76
CA TRP A 296 7.13 16.03 20.20
C TRP A 296 6.82 17.42 20.80
N ASN A 297 5.54 17.75 20.96
CA ASN A 297 5.10 19.02 21.58
C ASN A 297 3.90 18.78 22.52
N PRO A 298 4.14 18.50 23.81
CA PRO A 298 3.07 18.20 24.77
C PRO A 298 2.05 19.34 24.95
N GLY A 299 2.47 20.59 24.69
CA GLY A 299 1.64 21.79 24.85
C GLY A 299 0.61 22.03 23.73
N ASP A 300 0.75 21.36 22.58
CA ASP A 300 -0.14 21.51 21.41
C ASP A 300 -0.72 20.15 20.96
N SER A 301 -1.11 19.36 21.95
CA SER A 301 -1.53 17.96 21.81
C SER A 301 -2.80 17.75 20.98
N GLN A 302 -3.52 18.82 20.63
CA GLN A 302 -4.65 18.76 19.70
C GLN A 302 -4.20 18.44 18.27
N GLU A 303 -3.07 19.01 17.81
CA GLU A 303 -2.52 18.72 16.48
C GLU A 303 -2.04 17.26 16.37
N GLY A 304 -1.44 16.74 17.45
CA GLY A 304 -0.98 15.34 17.52
C GLY A 304 -2.11 14.32 17.40
N MET A 305 -3.32 14.62 17.87
CA MET A 305 -4.49 13.75 17.73
C MET A 305 -4.99 13.62 16.28
N ILE A 306 -4.76 14.63 15.44
CA ILE A 306 -5.24 14.65 14.05
C ILE A 306 -4.68 13.47 13.27
N LEU A 307 -3.45 13.04 13.56
CA LEU A 307 -2.79 11.90 12.88
C LEU A 307 -3.20 10.53 13.45
N TRP A 308 -3.64 10.46 14.70
CA TRP A 308 -4.04 9.19 15.32
C TRP A 308 -5.27 8.58 14.70
N PHE A 309 -6.28 9.39 14.38
CA PHE A 309 -7.51 8.91 13.76
C PHE A 309 -7.28 8.25 12.38
N PRO A 310 -6.61 8.89 11.40
CA PRO A 310 -6.32 8.26 10.12
C PRO A 310 -5.40 7.03 10.27
N VAL A 311 -4.42 7.06 11.18
CA VAL A 311 -3.58 5.88 11.48
C VAL A 311 -4.43 4.72 12.00
N ALA A 312 -5.36 4.98 12.94
CA ALA A 312 -6.27 3.97 13.47
C ALA A 312 -7.15 3.36 12.37
N MET A 313 -7.70 4.20 11.48
CA MET A 313 -8.53 3.75 10.35
C MET A 313 -7.75 2.91 9.35
N ILE A 314 -6.51 3.31 9.01
CA ILE A 314 -5.65 2.55 8.11
C ILE A 314 -5.33 1.18 8.72
N LEU A 315 -4.92 1.13 9.99
CA LEU A 315 -4.58 -0.12 10.66
C LEU A 315 -5.81 -1.02 10.83
N ALA A 316 -6.96 -0.45 11.18
CA ALA A 316 -8.23 -1.17 11.28
C ALA A 316 -8.59 -1.84 9.94
N GLY A 317 -8.47 -1.11 8.82
CA GLY A 317 -8.71 -1.64 7.48
C GLY A 317 -7.72 -2.74 7.08
N VAL A 318 -6.42 -2.50 7.30
CA VAL A 318 -5.35 -3.46 6.96
C VAL A 318 -5.51 -4.77 7.75
N TRP A 319 -5.70 -4.70 9.06
CA TRP A 319 -5.87 -5.90 9.89
C TRP A 319 -7.17 -6.65 9.60
N THR A 320 -8.24 -5.96 9.21
CA THR A 320 -9.49 -6.61 8.83
C THR A 320 -9.36 -7.35 7.51
N GLY A 321 -8.85 -6.68 6.48
CA GLY A 321 -8.66 -7.29 5.16
C GLY A 321 -7.66 -8.43 5.20
N ALA A 322 -6.47 -8.18 5.78
CA ALA A 322 -5.43 -9.19 5.89
C ALA A 322 -5.85 -10.33 6.83
N GLY A 323 -6.50 -10.03 7.95
CA GLY A 323 -6.97 -11.04 8.90
C GLY A 323 -8.00 -11.97 8.29
N ALA A 324 -8.97 -11.44 7.53
CA ALA A 324 -9.98 -12.23 6.84
C ALA A 324 -9.34 -13.18 5.80
N MET A 325 -8.37 -12.68 5.05
CA MET A 325 -7.59 -13.47 4.10
C MET A 325 -6.75 -14.55 4.80
N MET A 326 -6.02 -14.21 5.85
CA MET A 326 -5.19 -15.15 6.61
C MET A 326 -6.00 -16.27 7.28
N ALA A 327 -7.22 -15.96 7.76
CA ALA A 327 -8.12 -16.97 8.31
C ALA A 327 -8.57 -18.01 7.26
N ALA A 328 -8.52 -17.66 5.97
CA ALA A 328 -8.88 -18.52 4.84
C ALA A 328 -7.71 -19.24 4.18
N GLU A 329 -6.48 -19.10 4.70
CA GLU A 329 -5.28 -19.75 4.16
C GLU A 329 -5.43 -21.29 4.09
N SER A 330 -4.74 -21.95 3.15
CA SER A 330 -4.75 -23.40 3.05
C SER A 330 -3.98 -24.06 4.20
N SER A 331 -4.50 -25.17 4.73
CA SER A 331 -3.82 -25.97 5.76
C SER A 331 -2.76 -26.94 5.22
N SER A 332 -2.63 -27.06 3.90
CA SER A 332 -1.68 -27.96 3.25
C SER A 332 -0.26 -27.38 3.28
N LEU A 333 0.63 -27.98 4.06
CA LEU A 333 2.05 -27.61 4.11
C LEU A 333 2.89 -28.61 3.33
N THR A 334 3.60 -28.15 2.30
CA THR A 334 4.50 -29.00 1.53
C THR A 334 5.72 -29.44 2.35
N PRO A 335 6.36 -30.58 2.05
CA PRO A 335 7.58 -31.01 2.74
C PRO A 335 8.71 -29.97 2.69
N ARG A 336 8.75 -29.15 1.63
CA ARG A 336 9.72 -28.05 1.50
C ARG A 336 9.50 -26.99 2.58
N ILE A 337 8.27 -26.51 2.76
CA ILE A 337 7.92 -25.53 3.80
C ILE A 337 8.16 -26.11 5.20
N GLN A 338 7.87 -27.40 5.40
CA GLN A 338 8.10 -28.07 6.68
C GLN A 338 9.58 -28.06 7.10
N ARG A 339 10.53 -28.04 6.16
CA ARG A 339 11.97 -27.97 6.44
C ARG A 339 12.41 -26.59 6.93
N GLU A 340 11.67 -25.55 6.57
CA GLU A 340 11.95 -24.15 6.96
C GLU A 340 11.36 -23.78 8.32
N LEU A 341 10.53 -24.67 8.91
CA LEU A 341 9.91 -24.41 10.21
C LEU A 341 10.94 -24.28 11.34
N PRO A 342 10.66 -23.43 12.34
CA PRO A 342 11.53 -23.28 13.52
C PRO A 342 11.68 -24.62 14.25
N GLY A 343 12.93 -25.04 14.48
CA GLY A 343 13.25 -26.32 15.12
C GLY A 343 13.34 -26.26 16.65
N ASN A 344 13.70 -25.10 17.21
CA ASN A 344 13.96 -24.96 18.65
C ASN A 344 12.66 -24.62 19.40
N PHE A 345 12.56 -25.02 20.67
CA PHE A 345 11.38 -24.74 21.50
C PHE A 345 11.03 -23.24 21.56
N LEU A 346 12.03 -22.38 21.82
CA LEU A 346 11.82 -20.94 21.91
C LEU A 346 11.39 -20.32 20.58
N SER A 347 11.99 -20.74 19.46
CA SER A 347 11.61 -20.25 18.14
C SER A 347 10.24 -20.76 17.70
N ARG A 348 9.82 -21.96 18.15
CA ARG A 348 8.43 -22.41 17.98
C ARG A 348 7.47 -21.59 18.83
N LEU A 349 7.81 -21.22 20.05
CA LEU A 349 6.90 -20.42 20.88
C LEU A 349 6.61 -19.04 20.25
N THR A 350 7.63 -18.39 19.69
CA THR A 350 7.51 -17.01 19.18
C THR A 350 7.18 -16.92 17.69
N LEU A 351 7.77 -17.78 16.86
CA LEU A 351 7.64 -17.68 15.39
C LEU A 351 6.53 -18.54 14.80
N THR A 352 5.86 -19.41 15.58
CA THR A 352 4.76 -20.24 15.06
C THR A 352 3.58 -19.40 14.57
N PHE A 353 3.34 -18.21 15.13
CA PHE A 353 2.29 -17.33 14.61
C PHE A 353 2.67 -16.65 13.30
N LEU A 354 3.93 -16.77 12.86
CA LEU A 354 4.41 -16.26 11.58
C LEU A 354 4.46 -17.35 10.50
N THR A 355 4.22 -18.62 10.84
CA THR A 355 4.25 -19.73 9.89
C THR A 355 2.93 -19.91 9.15
N PRO A 356 2.95 -20.34 7.88
CA PRO A 356 1.74 -20.54 7.07
C PRO A 356 0.70 -21.44 7.72
N GLY A 357 -0.58 -21.08 7.54
CA GLY A 357 -1.73 -21.89 7.92
C GLY A 357 -2.92 -21.09 8.44
N PRO A 358 -4.15 -21.61 8.30
CA PRO A 358 -5.37 -20.87 8.67
C PRO A 358 -5.54 -20.69 10.18
N ALA A 359 -5.04 -21.62 11.00
CA ALA A 359 -5.14 -21.54 12.45
C ALA A 359 -4.13 -20.54 13.02
N THR A 360 -2.88 -20.59 12.53
CA THR A 360 -1.82 -19.65 12.89
C THR A 360 -2.14 -18.25 12.36
N GLY A 361 -2.73 -18.15 11.16
CA GLY A 361 -3.20 -16.90 10.56
C GLY A 361 -4.34 -16.26 11.35
N LEU A 362 -5.34 -17.04 11.80
CA LEU A 362 -6.40 -16.53 12.66
C LEU A 362 -5.85 -15.96 13.97
N VAL A 363 -4.98 -16.71 14.66
CA VAL A 363 -4.39 -16.27 15.93
C VAL A 363 -3.49 -15.06 15.75
N PHE A 364 -2.71 -15.01 14.66
CA PHE A 364 -1.90 -13.85 14.32
C PHE A 364 -2.77 -12.60 14.09
N ALA A 365 -3.85 -12.73 13.33
CA ALA A 365 -4.78 -11.64 13.07
C ALA A 365 -5.52 -11.17 14.34
N SER A 366 -5.95 -12.09 15.20
CA SER A 366 -6.60 -11.74 16.46
C SER A 366 -5.64 -11.09 17.46
N LEU A 367 -4.42 -11.62 17.62
CA LEU A 367 -3.42 -11.03 18.51
C LEU A 367 -2.94 -9.67 17.98
N GLY A 368 -2.76 -9.54 16.67
CA GLY A 368 -2.35 -8.29 16.04
C GLY A 368 -3.42 -7.20 16.12
N SER A 369 -4.69 -7.53 15.92
CA SER A 369 -5.80 -6.58 16.11
C SER A 369 -5.94 -6.15 17.58
N ILE A 370 -5.77 -7.07 18.54
CA ILE A 370 -5.73 -6.74 19.96
C ILE A 370 -4.53 -5.85 20.30
N LEU A 371 -3.35 -6.12 19.74
CA LEU A 371 -2.16 -5.29 19.91
C LEU A 371 -2.40 -3.86 19.41
N VAL A 372 -3.04 -3.70 18.24
CA VAL A 372 -3.42 -2.37 17.75
C VAL A 372 -4.45 -1.73 18.68
N ALA A 373 -5.44 -2.48 19.17
CA ALA A 373 -6.42 -1.98 20.14
C ALA A 373 -5.74 -1.45 21.41
N THR A 374 -4.85 -2.23 22.01
CA THR A 374 -4.20 -1.86 23.27
C THR A 374 -3.31 -0.63 23.09
N LEU A 375 -2.61 -0.53 21.96
CA LEU A 375 -1.81 0.65 21.63
C LEU A 375 -2.68 1.89 21.38
N LEU A 376 -3.84 1.74 20.73
CA LEU A 376 -4.81 2.83 20.55
C LEU A 376 -5.43 3.28 21.88
N LEU A 377 -5.79 2.35 22.75
CA LEU A 377 -6.31 2.67 24.09
C LEU A 377 -5.25 3.35 24.96
N ALA A 378 -3.99 2.88 24.89
CA ALA A 378 -2.87 3.50 25.59
C ALA A 378 -2.61 4.92 25.09
N ALA A 379 -2.71 5.15 23.78
CA ALA A 379 -2.60 6.47 23.18
C ALA A 379 -3.74 7.39 23.62
N ALA A 380 -4.99 6.91 23.61
CA ALA A 380 -6.14 7.65 24.10
C ALA A 380 -5.99 8.06 25.58
N TYR A 381 -5.55 7.12 26.42
CA TYR A 381 -5.26 7.37 27.83
C TYR A 381 -4.15 8.40 28.04
N ARG A 382 -3.07 8.28 27.27
CA ARG A 382 -1.98 9.26 27.29
C ARG A 382 -2.48 10.64 26.88
N ALA A 383 -3.32 10.71 25.86
CA ALA A 383 -3.86 11.97 25.38
C ALA A 383 -4.78 12.64 26.41
N GLU A 384 -5.64 11.87 27.07
CA GLU A 384 -6.49 12.33 28.18
C GLU A 384 -5.65 12.83 29.37
N SER A 385 -4.51 12.19 29.65
CA SER A 385 -3.60 12.63 30.73
C SER A 385 -2.93 13.98 30.47
N VAL A 386 -2.78 14.37 29.20
CA VAL A 386 -2.12 15.63 28.79
C VAL A 386 -3.14 16.76 28.62
N VAL A 387 -4.24 16.50 27.91
CA VAL A 387 -5.27 17.49 27.56
C VAL A 387 -6.26 17.71 28.72
N GLY A 388 -6.35 16.74 29.64
CA GLY A 388 -7.41 16.68 30.63
C GLY A 388 -8.70 16.04 30.08
N PRO A 389 -9.73 15.91 30.93
CA PRO A 389 -11.00 15.29 30.52
C PRO A 389 -11.65 16.11 29.41
N MET A 390 -11.86 15.49 28.25
CA MET A 390 -12.54 16.18 27.16
C MET A 390 -14.02 16.45 27.51
N PRO A 391 -14.52 17.66 27.22
CA PRO A 391 -15.93 17.99 27.44
C PRO A 391 -16.86 17.00 26.75
N GLY A 392 -17.80 16.47 27.54
CA GLY A 392 -18.85 15.59 27.06
C GLY A 392 -18.37 14.24 26.57
N GLY A 393 -17.64 13.43 27.34
CA GLY A 393 -17.57 11.96 27.12
C GLY A 393 -17.05 11.47 25.75
N ALA A 394 -16.32 12.28 24.99
CA ALA A 394 -15.76 11.85 23.71
C ALA A 394 -14.72 10.72 23.88
N MET A 395 -13.93 10.79 24.96
CA MET A 395 -12.93 9.76 25.29
C MET A 395 -13.57 8.43 25.67
N THR A 396 -14.65 8.43 26.46
CA THR A 396 -15.40 7.20 26.77
C THR A 396 -15.98 6.56 25.52
N SER A 397 -16.50 7.38 24.59
CA SER A 397 -16.99 6.91 23.29
C SER A 397 -15.88 6.25 22.46
N LEU A 398 -14.67 6.83 22.45
CA LEU A 398 -13.49 6.27 21.79
C LEU A 398 -13.06 4.93 22.41
N TYR A 399 -12.98 4.85 23.74
CA TYR A 399 -12.66 3.59 24.43
C TYR A 399 -13.66 2.49 24.07
N HIS A 400 -14.97 2.80 24.11
CA HIS A 400 -16.03 1.86 23.73
C HIS A 400 -15.95 1.44 22.27
N LEU A 401 -15.66 2.37 21.36
CA LEU A 401 -15.53 2.07 19.93
C LEU A 401 -14.37 1.10 19.66
N VAL A 402 -13.21 1.32 20.27
CA VAL A 402 -12.02 0.47 20.09
C VAL A 402 -12.26 -0.95 20.65
N ILE A 403 -12.85 -1.06 21.84
CA ILE A 403 -13.19 -2.35 22.45
C ILE A 403 -14.23 -3.09 21.61
N ALA A 404 -15.30 -2.40 21.20
CA ALA A 404 -16.37 -3.00 20.41
C ALA A 404 -15.84 -3.48 19.04
N TYR A 405 -15.13 -2.61 18.31
CA TYR A 405 -14.57 -2.93 17.00
C TYR A 405 -13.67 -4.17 17.04
N THR A 406 -12.74 -4.21 17.99
CA THR A 406 -11.79 -5.34 18.11
C THR A 406 -12.47 -6.63 18.54
N SER A 407 -13.45 -6.55 19.44
CA SER A 407 -14.24 -7.71 19.84
C SER A 407 -15.03 -8.29 18.68
N TYR A 408 -15.74 -7.46 17.91
CA TYR A 408 -16.44 -7.90 16.70
C TYR A 408 -15.48 -8.47 15.66
N LEU A 409 -14.34 -7.84 15.43
CA LEU A 409 -13.35 -8.32 14.47
C LEU A 409 -12.88 -9.74 14.83
N VAL A 410 -12.50 -9.99 16.08
CA VAL A 410 -12.05 -11.33 16.52
C VAL A 410 -13.17 -12.37 16.38
N ILE A 411 -14.40 -12.02 16.77
CA ILE A 411 -15.57 -12.91 16.62
C ILE A 411 -15.83 -13.21 15.13
N PHE A 412 -15.80 -12.21 14.27
CA PHE A 412 -16.05 -12.37 12.84
C PHE A 412 -14.95 -13.20 12.18
N LEU A 413 -13.69 -12.99 12.50
CA LEU A 413 -12.58 -13.80 11.99
C LEU A 413 -12.71 -15.27 12.41
N PHE A 414 -13.16 -15.52 13.65
CA PHE A 414 -13.46 -16.87 14.11
C PHE A 414 -14.58 -17.50 13.28
N CYS A 415 -15.69 -16.78 13.04
CA CYS A 415 -16.78 -17.25 12.17
C CYS A 415 -16.32 -17.53 10.73
N VAL A 416 -15.49 -16.63 10.16
CA VAL A 416 -14.92 -16.78 8.81
C VAL A 416 -14.14 -18.08 8.69
N ARG A 417 -13.30 -18.41 9.68
CA ARG A 417 -12.56 -19.69 9.70
C ARG A 417 -13.49 -20.89 9.59
N TRP A 418 -14.59 -20.91 10.35
CA TRP A 418 -15.56 -22.01 10.32
C TRP A 418 -16.28 -22.11 8.98
N ILE A 419 -16.72 -20.98 8.43
CA ILE A 419 -17.38 -20.94 7.12
C ILE A 419 -16.42 -21.45 6.03
N VAL A 420 -15.17 -20.99 6.02
CA VAL A 420 -14.17 -21.43 5.04
C VAL A 420 -13.81 -22.91 5.25
N ALA A 421 -13.76 -23.39 6.49
CA ALA A 421 -13.55 -24.80 6.79
C ALA A 421 -14.67 -25.69 6.21
N LEU A 422 -15.94 -25.24 6.30
CA LEU A 422 -17.08 -25.94 5.69
C LEU A 422 -17.01 -25.94 4.16
N VAL A 423 -16.71 -24.78 3.55
CA VAL A 423 -16.54 -24.68 2.09
C VAL A 423 -15.41 -25.56 1.59
N ARG A 424 -14.35 -25.71 2.40
CA ARG A 424 -13.16 -26.52 2.08
C ARG A 424 -13.41 -28.04 2.10
N ILE A 425 -14.53 -28.52 2.63
CA ILE A 425 -14.86 -29.96 2.62
C ILE A 425 -14.99 -30.45 1.18
N ASN A 426 -15.62 -29.66 0.30
CA ASN A 426 -15.91 -30.05 -1.08
C ASN A 426 -15.12 -29.24 -2.13
N ASN A 427 -14.48 -28.14 -1.74
CA ASN A 427 -13.80 -27.22 -2.65
C ASN A 427 -12.39 -26.87 -2.15
N ASN A 428 -11.56 -26.29 -3.01
CA ASN A 428 -10.29 -25.67 -2.63
C ASN A 428 -10.42 -24.14 -2.68
N PRO A 429 -10.99 -23.51 -1.63
CA PRO A 429 -11.21 -22.08 -1.63
C PRO A 429 -9.87 -21.34 -1.62
N ARG A 430 -9.78 -20.30 -2.46
CA ARG A 430 -8.67 -19.34 -2.43
C ARG A 430 -8.77 -18.42 -1.23
N VAL A 431 -7.68 -17.71 -0.97
CA VAL A 431 -7.52 -16.82 0.18
C VAL A 431 -8.50 -15.64 0.14
N GLU A 432 -8.86 -15.15 -1.06
CA GLU A 432 -9.79 -14.01 -1.23
C GLU A 432 -11.22 -14.34 -0.80
N ILE A 433 -11.60 -15.63 -0.79
CA ILE A 433 -12.91 -16.08 -0.29
C ILE A 433 -13.05 -15.77 1.20
N GLY A 434 -11.94 -15.67 1.95
CA GLY A 434 -11.95 -15.22 3.33
C GLY A 434 -12.51 -13.82 3.50
N LEU A 435 -12.14 -12.88 2.61
CA LEU A 435 -12.67 -11.52 2.62
C LEU A 435 -14.17 -11.50 2.27
N ALA A 436 -14.59 -12.28 1.28
CA ALA A 436 -16.00 -12.42 0.93
C ALA A 436 -16.82 -13.01 2.09
N ALA A 437 -16.31 -14.06 2.75
CA ALA A 437 -16.93 -14.65 3.92
C ALA A 437 -17.01 -13.65 5.08
N PHE A 438 -15.99 -12.82 5.28
CA PHE A 438 -16.01 -11.75 6.30
C PHE A 438 -17.13 -10.74 6.02
N ILE A 439 -17.27 -10.28 4.78
CA ILE A 439 -18.34 -9.36 4.38
C ILE A 439 -19.71 -10.00 4.65
N VAL A 440 -19.89 -11.27 4.28
CA VAL A 440 -21.15 -11.99 4.55
C VAL A 440 -21.43 -12.07 6.06
N VAL A 441 -20.44 -12.42 6.88
CA VAL A 441 -20.59 -12.46 8.35
C VAL A 441 -20.96 -11.09 8.90
N ALA A 442 -20.26 -10.03 8.49
CA ALA A 442 -20.52 -8.67 8.96
C ALA A 442 -21.92 -8.17 8.55
N VAL A 443 -22.36 -8.45 7.32
CA VAL A 443 -23.69 -8.08 6.82
C VAL A 443 -24.78 -8.85 7.55
N LEU A 444 -24.62 -10.17 7.72
CA LEU A 444 -25.59 -10.99 8.44
C LEU A 444 -25.66 -10.62 9.93
N ALA A 445 -24.52 -10.32 10.56
CA ALA A 445 -24.47 -9.85 11.94
C ALA A 445 -25.23 -8.53 12.14
N ALA A 446 -25.28 -7.66 11.13
CA ALA A 446 -26.09 -6.44 11.18
C ALA A 446 -27.58 -6.71 10.89
N LEU A 447 -27.88 -7.48 9.83
CA LEU A 447 -29.24 -7.65 9.33
C LEU A 447 -30.09 -8.62 10.16
N VAL A 448 -29.53 -9.74 10.61
CA VAL A 448 -30.29 -10.81 11.27
C VAL A 448 -30.88 -10.35 12.61
N PRO A 449 -30.12 -9.74 13.54
CA PRO A 449 -30.70 -9.30 14.82
C PRO A 449 -31.74 -8.19 14.63
N TYR A 450 -31.51 -7.32 13.65
CA TYR A 450 -32.46 -6.25 13.29
C TYR A 450 -33.77 -6.82 12.73
N ALA A 451 -33.69 -7.76 11.79
CA ALA A 451 -34.87 -8.38 11.19
C ALA A 451 -35.69 -9.18 12.23
N ILE A 452 -35.03 -9.91 13.14
CA ILE A 452 -35.70 -10.61 14.24
C ILE A 452 -36.40 -9.61 15.16
N GLY A 453 -35.73 -8.49 15.51
CA GLY A 453 -36.29 -7.52 16.44
C GLY A 453 -37.48 -6.78 15.83
N LEU A 454 -37.39 -6.45 14.55
CA LEU A 454 -38.46 -5.84 13.79
C LEU A 454 -39.67 -6.78 13.68
N HIS A 455 -39.45 -8.07 13.42
CA HIS A 455 -40.52 -9.06 13.36
C HIS A 455 -41.20 -9.27 14.72
N LEU A 456 -40.43 -9.35 15.82
CA LEU A 456 -40.96 -9.47 17.18
C LEU A 456 -41.74 -8.24 17.65
N ASN A 457 -41.50 -7.07 17.03
CA ASN A 457 -42.20 -5.83 17.32
C ASN A 457 -43.24 -5.45 16.25
N ASP A 458 -43.81 -6.45 15.56
CA ASP A 458 -44.85 -6.26 14.53
C ASP A 458 -44.49 -5.21 13.46
N TYR A 459 -43.22 -5.20 13.03
CA TYR A 459 -42.66 -4.26 12.05
C TYR A 459 -42.74 -2.78 12.45
N ARG A 460 -42.87 -2.48 13.75
CA ARG A 460 -42.81 -1.13 14.30
C ARG A 460 -41.40 -0.80 14.77
N GLN A 461 -41.09 0.50 14.84
CA GLN A 461 -39.85 0.98 15.45
C GLN A 461 -39.77 0.51 16.91
N TYR A 462 -38.58 0.06 17.32
CA TYR A 462 -38.31 -0.41 18.67
C TYR A 462 -36.98 0.12 19.18
N ASP A 463 -36.87 0.22 20.49
CA ASP A 463 -35.67 0.71 21.17
C ASP A 463 -34.58 -0.36 21.24
N TYR A 464 -33.34 0.11 21.41
CA TYR A 464 -32.19 -0.77 21.52
C TYR A 464 -32.25 -1.59 22.81
N SER A 465 -32.22 -2.91 22.65
CA SER A 465 -32.26 -3.87 23.75
C SER A 465 -30.94 -4.64 23.87
N ALA A 466 -30.69 -5.27 25.02
CA ALA A 466 -29.40 -5.92 25.31
C ALA A 466 -28.96 -6.98 24.28
N TRP A 467 -29.91 -7.71 23.66
CA TRP A 467 -29.58 -8.75 22.69
C TRP A 467 -29.23 -8.19 21.29
N GLN A 468 -29.57 -6.93 21.03
CA GLN A 468 -29.19 -6.21 19.80
C GLN A 468 -27.70 -5.86 19.75
N ILE A 469 -26.94 -6.15 20.81
CA ILE A 469 -25.47 -6.08 20.81
C ILE A 469 -24.81 -6.98 19.76
N THR A 470 -25.55 -7.94 19.20
CA THR A 470 -25.08 -8.74 18.06
C THR A 470 -25.05 -7.94 16.76
N ASN A 471 -25.83 -6.86 16.65
CA ASN A 471 -25.83 -5.92 15.53
C ASN A 471 -24.74 -4.86 15.72
N TRP A 472 -23.58 -5.11 15.11
CA TRP A 472 -22.41 -4.23 15.22
C TRP A 472 -22.67 -2.81 14.69
N VAL A 473 -23.47 -2.65 13.63
CA VAL A 473 -23.75 -1.33 13.02
C VAL A 473 -24.57 -0.48 13.99
N TRP A 474 -25.65 -1.04 14.53
CA TRP A 474 -26.49 -0.31 15.48
C TRP A 474 -25.77 -0.06 16.80
N THR A 475 -24.97 -1.02 17.26
CA THR A 475 -24.15 -0.87 18.48
C THR A 475 -23.15 0.28 18.33
N ILE A 476 -22.45 0.38 17.19
CA ILE A 476 -21.54 1.51 16.92
C ILE A 476 -22.31 2.83 16.89
N GLY A 477 -23.49 2.88 16.27
CA GLY A 477 -24.36 4.07 16.31
C GLY A 477 -24.69 4.51 17.73
N MET A 478 -25.11 3.56 18.59
CA MET A 478 -25.41 3.86 19.99
C MET A 478 -24.17 4.25 20.82
N ILE A 479 -22.98 3.74 20.48
CA ILE A 479 -21.72 4.18 21.10
C ILE A 479 -21.43 5.65 20.75
N ILE A 480 -21.67 6.04 19.49
CA ILE A 480 -21.50 7.43 19.03
C ILE A 480 -22.53 8.35 19.72
N ASP A 481 -23.77 7.87 19.87
CA ASP A 481 -24.85 8.59 20.55
C ASP A 481 -24.74 8.53 22.09
N ARG A 482 -23.77 7.79 22.63
CA ARG A 482 -23.46 7.64 24.07
C ARG A 482 -24.61 7.09 24.91
N SER A 483 -25.42 6.22 24.31
CA SER A 483 -26.60 5.63 24.94
C SER A 483 -26.36 4.17 25.41
N VAL A 484 -25.19 3.59 25.14
CA VAL A 484 -24.83 2.23 25.55
C VAL A 484 -24.24 2.22 26.95
N SER A 485 -24.62 1.22 27.75
CA SER A 485 -24.04 1.01 29.09
C SER A 485 -22.68 0.32 29.02
N ASP A 486 -21.78 0.70 29.93
CA ASP A 486 -20.43 0.13 30.06
C ASP A 486 -20.45 -1.39 30.28
N ILE A 487 -21.49 -1.90 30.97
CA ILE A 487 -21.68 -3.32 31.24
C ILE A 487 -21.86 -4.11 29.92
N LEU A 488 -22.59 -3.56 28.95
CA LEU A 488 -22.81 -4.20 27.66
C LEU A 488 -21.50 -4.27 26.86
N ILE A 489 -20.73 -3.18 26.84
CA ILE A 489 -19.43 -3.15 26.15
C ILE A 489 -18.43 -4.09 26.83
N GLY A 490 -18.42 -4.15 28.16
CA GLY A 490 -17.64 -5.11 28.94
C GLY A 490 -17.99 -6.56 28.60
N ALA A 491 -19.28 -6.89 28.49
CA ALA A 491 -19.75 -8.22 28.09
C ALA A 491 -19.30 -8.56 26.65
N LEU A 492 -19.37 -7.62 25.72
CA LEU A 492 -18.85 -7.78 24.36
C LEU A 492 -17.34 -8.06 24.35
N GLY A 493 -16.57 -7.34 25.19
CA GLY A 493 -15.14 -7.58 25.39
C GLY A 493 -14.84 -9.00 25.90
N VAL A 494 -15.64 -9.50 26.85
CA VAL A 494 -15.53 -10.89 27.33
C VAL A 494 -15.85 -11.90 26.23
N CYS A 495 -16.87 -11.66 25.39
CA CYS A 495 -17.15 -12.50 24.23
C CYS A 495 -15.99 -12.52 23.23
N GLY A 496 -15.37 -11.36 22.96
CA GLY A 496 -14.16 -11.27 22.14
C GLY A 496 -13.00 -12.09 22.71
N LEU A 497 -12.78 -12.02 24.03
CA LEU A 497 -11.75 -12.81 24.72
C LEU A 497 -12.03 -14.32 24.63
N ILE A 498 -13.28 -14.75 24.81
CA ILE A 498 -13.68 -16.15 24.65
C ILE A 498 -13.39 -16.61 23.22
N ALA A 499 -13.74 -15.81 22.21
CA ALA A 499 -13.46 -16.11 20.81
C ALA A 499 -11.94 -16.22 20.53
N LEU A 500 -11.11 -15.38 21.16
CA LEU A 500 -9.65 -15.50 21.10
C LEU A 500 -9.16 -16.83 21.71
N LEU A 501 -9.63 -17.19 22.91
CA LEU A 501 -9.24 -18.43 23.58
C LEU A 501 -9.64 -19.66 22.76
N LEU A 502 -10.84 -19.64 22.16
CA LEU A 502 -11.30 -20.67 21.24
C LEU A 502 -10.41 -20.71 19.98
N SER A 503 -10.04 -19.55 19.42
CA SER A 503 -9.13 -19.45 18.28
C SER A 503 -7.79 -20.13 18.58
N ILE A 504 -7.20 -19.84 19.74
CA ILE A 504 -5.95 -20.45 20.22
C ILE A 504 -6.13 -21.96 20.43
N ALA A 505 -7.23 -22.39 21.04
CA ALA A 505 -7.52 -23.82 21.24
C ALA A 505 -7.62 -24.59 19.92
N THR A 506 -8.08 -23.95 18.84
CA THR A 506 -8.16 -24.58 17.50
C THR A 506 -6.81 -24.73 16.78
N VAL A 507 -5.71 -24.20 17.33
CA VAL A 507 -4.32 -24.36 16.81
C VAL A 507 -3.73 -25.74 17.14
N GLY A 508 -4.56 -26.73 17.53
CA GLY A 508 -4.17 -28.04 18.06
C GLY A 508 -3.05 -28.81 17.31
N ARG A 509 -2.55 -29.89 17.92
CA ARG A 509 -1.32 -30.61 17.53
C ARG A 509 -1.17 -30.97 16.04
N ARG A 510 -2.26 -31.11 15.27
CA ARG A 510 -2.23 -31.39 13.82
C ARG A 510 -1.85 -30.18 12.95
N SER A 511 -2.06 -28.94 13.41
CA SER A 511 -1.62 -27.72 12.69
C SER A 511 -0.19 -27.32 12.99
N LEU A 512 0.45 -27.91 14.01
CA LEU A 512 1.87 -27.72 14.29
C LEU A 512 2.67 -28.76 13.50
N ALA A 513 2.82 -28.51 12.19
CA ALA A 513 3.70 -29.32 11.37
C ALA A 513 5.09 -29.43 12.02
N ILE A 514 5.63 -30.65 12.02
CA ILE A 514 6.94 -30.95 12.59
C ILE A 514 7.99 -30.66 11.52
N LYS A 515 9.10 -30.05 11.93
CA LYS A 515 10.22 -29.83 11.03
C LYS A 515 10.69 -31.19 10.49
N THR A 516 10.64 -31.37 9.18
CA THR A 516 11.22 -32.56 8.53
C THR A 516 12.71 -32.30 8.27
N ALA A 517 13.54 -33.32 8.47
CA ALA A 517 14.96 -33.21 8.19
C ALA A 517 15.19 -32.99 6.68
N THR A 518 16.13 -32.10 6.35
CA THR A 518 16.60 -31.93 4.97
C THR A 518 17.36 -33.19 4.55
N PRO A 519 17.02 -33.83 3.41
CA PRO A 519 17.76 -34.99 2.93
C PRO A 519 19.22 -34.64 2.66
N GLU A 520 20.14 -35.55 2.98
CA GLU A 520 21.59 -35.34 2.83
C GLU A 520 21.97 -34.98 1.38
N ALA A 521 21.30 -35.58 0.38
CA ALA A 521 21.52 -35.27 -1.03
C ALA A 521 21.23 -33.80 -1.40
N VAL A 522 20.29 -33.13 -0.70
CA VAL A 522 19.96 -31.72 -0.93
C VAL A 522 20.97 -30.80 -0.24
N LEU A 523 21.52 -31.22 0.90
CA LEU A 523 22.59 -30.49 1.58
C LEU A 523 23.88 -30.53 0.75
N ALA A 524 24.24 -31.70 0.23
CA ALA A 524 25.41 -31.87 -0.65
C ALA A 524 25.29 -31.06 -1.96
N ALA A 525 24.07 -30.88 -2.49
CA ALA A 525 23.85 -30.06 -3.67
C ALA A 525 23.97 -28.54 -3.39
N ARG A 526 23.69 -28.09 -2.16
CA ARG A 526 23.82 -26.67 -1.76
C ARG A 526 25.25 -26.27 -1.45
N GLU A 527 26.10 -27.20 -1.03
CA GLU A 527 27.53 -26.94 -0.81
C GLU A 527 28.31 -26.83 -2.13
N ASN A 528 27.75 -27.34 -3.23
CA ASN A 528 28.35 -27.33 -4.56
C ASN A 528 27.85 -26.18 -5.48
N GLN A 529 26.91 -25.35 -5.00
CA GLN A 529 26.41 -24.14 -5.67
C GLN A 529 26.95 -22.89 -4.99
#